data_AF-A0A3A8YNE3-F1
#
_entry.id   AF-A0A3A8YNE3-F1
#
_cell.length_a   1.000
_cell.length_b   1.000
_cell.length_c   1.000
_cell.angle_alpha   90.00
_cell.angle_beta   90.00
_cell.angle_gamma   90.00
#
_symmetry.space_group_name_H-M   'P 1'
#
loop_
_entity.id
_entity.type
_entity.pdbx_description
1 polymer ?
#
loop_
_entity_poly.entity_id
_entity_poly.type
_entity_poly.pdbx_seq_one_letter_code
_entity_poly.pdbx_strand_id
1 'polypeptide(L)'
;MDDQLKTLFVDNPYLAEQVCTFCKSIPEFREAEREFNAVSAQIAEKLGKELYFEFERSQSWYMARLVNAYYLFGLGLRQEVIAALQPEVT
;
A
#
# COMPACT_ATOMS: atom_id res chain seq x y z
N MET A 1 -3.42 -18.01 1.98
CA MET A 1 -3.67 -17.54 0.60
C MET A 1 -2.83 -18.42 -0.29
N ASP A 2 -3.44 -19.02 -1.31
CA ASP A 2 -2.72 -19.80 -2.33
C ASP A 2 -1.59 -18.97 -2.94
N ASP A 3 -0.42 -19.58 -3.15
CA ASP A 3 0.77 -18.88 -3.62
C ASP A 3 0.58 -18.26 -5.01
N GLN A 4 -0.25 -18.87 -5.88
CA GLN A 4 -0.55 -18.31 -7.20
C GLN A 4 -1.42 -17.05 -7.08
N LEU A 5 -2.41 -17.06 -6.19
CA LEU A 5 -3.23 -15.87 -5.90
C LEU A 5 -2.39 -14.76 -5.27
N LYS A 6 -1.44 -15.11 -4.39
CA LYS A 6 -0.50 -14.15 -3.81
C LYS A 6 0.36 -13.47 -4.87
N THR A 7 0.92 -14.24 -5.80
CA THR A 7 1.72 -13.69 -6.91
C THR A 7 0.90 -12.81 -7.84
N LEU A 8 -0.36 -13.18 -8.12
CA LEU A 8 -1.19 -12.43 -9.05
C LEU A 8 -1.69 -11.09 -8.48
N PHE A 9 -2.08 -11.08 -7.20
CA PHE A 9 -2.79 -9.95 -6.59
C PHE A 9 -1.96 -9.13 -5.61
N VAL A 10 -0.90 -9.69 -5.02
CA VAL A 10 -0.11 -9.02 -3.96
C VAL A 10 1.33 -8.80 -4.40
N ASP A 11 2.01 -9.86 -4.84
CA ASP A 11 3.44 -9.82 -5.19
C ASP A 11 3.66 -9.61 -6.70
N ASN A 12 2.70 -8.99 -7.39
CA ASN A 12 2.77 -8.79 -8.84
C ASN A 12 3.79 -7.68 -9.17
N PRO A 13 4.92 -8.01 -9.82
CA PRO A 13 6.01 -7.05 -10.03
C PRO A 13 5.64 -5.91 -10.99
N TYR A 14 4.62 -6.09 -11.84
CA TYR A 14 4.18 -5.09 -12.80
C TYR A 14 3.15 -4.12 -12.22
N LEU A 15 2.51 -4.48 -11.11
CA LEU A 15 1.42 -3.70 -10.54
C LEU A 15 1.91 -2.34 -10.04
N ALA A 16 3.09 -2.29 -9.42
CA ALA A 16 3.65 -1.07 -8.85
C ALA A 16 3.84 0.03 -9.91
N GLU A 17 4.42 -0.32 -11.07
CA GLU A 17 4.66 0.63 -12.16
C GLU A 17 3.35 1.12 -12.79
N GLN A 18 2.39 0.21 -13.01
CA GLN A 18 1.08 0.55 -13.55
C GLN A 18 0.28 1.45 -12.61
N VAL A 19 0.29 1.16 -11.30
CA VAL A 19 -0.34 2.01 -10.28
C VAL A 19 0.32 3.38 -10.25
N CYS A 20 1.65 3.46 -10.29
CA CYS A 20 2.36 4.75 -10.35
C CYS A 20 1.94 5.56 -11.59
N THR A 21 1.86 4.91 -12.75
CA THR A 21 1.41 5.55 -14.00
C THR A 21 -0.03 6.04 -13.92
N PHE A 22 -0.93 5.22 -13.35
CA PHE A 22 -2.33 5.58 -13.13
C PHE A 22 -2.47 6.76 -12.17
N CYS A 23 -1.78 6.73 -11.01
CA CYS A 23 -1.73 7.83 -10.06
C CYS A 23 -1.30 9.15 -10.71
N LYS A 24 -0.30 9.13 -11.59
CA LYS A 24 0.15 10.32 -12.35
C LYS A 24 -0.90 10.87 -13.31
N SER A 25 -1.87 10.06 -13.72
CA SER A 25 -2.98 10.50 -14.57
C SER A 25 -4.11 11.18 -13.81
N ILE A 26 -4.19 11.02 -12.48
CA ILE A 26 -5.26 11.57 -11.63
C ILE A 26 -4.84 12.94 -11.09
N PRO A 27 -5.51 14.04 -11.47
CA PRO A 27 -5.16 15.39 -11.02
C PRO A 27 -5.16 15.54 -9.50
N GLU A 28 -6.17 15.00 -8.83
CA GLU A 28 -6.37 15.06 -7.38
C GLU A 28 -5.25 14.31 -6.63
N PHE A 29 -4.81 13.17 -7.17
CA PHE A 29 -3.69 12.43 -6.60
C PHE A 29 -2.39 13.23 -6.68
N ARG A 30 -2.12 13.84 -7.84
CA ARG A 30 -0.93 14.68 -8.01
C ARG A 30 -0.96 15.90 -7.10
N GLU A 31 -2.13 16.44 -6.81
CA GLU A 31 -2.29 17.54 -5.85
C GLU A 31 -1.97 17.09 -4.44
N ALA A 32 -2.57 15.99 -3.98
CA ALA A 32 -2.28 15.39 -2.69
C ALA A 32 -0.78 15.04 -2.54
N GLU A 33 -0.14 14.51 -3.59
CA GLU A 33 1.30 14.20 -3.59
C GLU A 33 2.15 15.47 -3.43
N ARG A 34 1.81 16.57 -4.11
CA ARG A 34 2.51 17.84 -3.96
C ARG A 34 2.38 18.40 -2.54
N GLU A 35 1.18 18.38 -1.99
CA GLU A 35 0.93 18.85 -0.61
C GLU A 35 1.67 18.01 0.42
N PHE A 36 1.60 16.68 0.30
CA PHE A 36 2.33 15.76 1.14
C PHE A 36 3.85 16.03 1.11
N ASN A 37 4.42 16.18 -0.08
CA ASN A 37 5.86 16.46 -0.24
C ASN A 37 6.25 17.81 0.36
N ALA A 38 5.42 18.84 0.21
CA ALA A 38 5.67 20.17 0.78
C ALA A 38 5.65 20.16 2.32
N VAL A 39 4.70 19.45 2.93
CA VAL A 39 4.62 19.30 4.40
C VAL A 39 5.76 18.43 4.91
N SER A 40 6.06 17.33 4.23
CA SER A 40 7.15 16.42 4.55
C SER A 40 8.50 17.12 4.60
N ALA A 41 8.79 17.99 3.63
CA ALA A 41 10.02 18.78 3.62
C ALA A 41 10.13 19.71 4.85
N GLN A 42 9.03 20.37 5.24
CA GLN A 42 8.99 21.21 6.44
C GLN A 42 9.18 20.42 7.73
N ILE A 43 8.63 19.20 7.81
CA ILE A 43 8.81 18.31 8.96
C ILE A 43 10.26 17.83 9.04
N ALA A 44 10.85 17.41 7.93
CA ALA A 44 12.23 16.95 7.88
C ALA A 44 13.23 18.04 8.30
N GLU A 45 12.96 19.30 7.96
CA GLU A 45 13.74 20.45 8.42
C GLU A 45 13.67 20.63 9.95
N LYS A 46 12.49 20.43 10.54
CA LYS A 46 12.26 20.64 11.99
C LYS A 46 12.74 19.48 12.87
N LEU A 47 12.55 18.24 12.42
CA LEU A 47 12.84 17.03 13.20
C LEU A 47 14.23 16.44 12.90
N GLY A 48 14.87 16.89 11.83
CA GLY A 48 16.06 16.26 11.28
C GLY A 48 15.72 15.07 10.39
N LYS A 49 16.59 14.81 9.42
CA LYS A 49 16.36 13.81 8.37
C LYS A 49 16.26 12.38 8.89
N GLU A 50 17.04 12.03 9.92
CA GLU A 50 17.08 10.67 10.47
C GLU A 50 15.73 10.27 11.07
N LEU A 51 15.23 11.04 12.04
CA LEU A 51 13.93 10.79 12.66
C LEU A 51 12.77 10.89 11.65
N TYR A 52 12.85 11.82 10.70
CA TYR A 52 11.87 11.93 9.63
C TYR A 52 11.82 10.66 8.76
N PHE A 53 12.96 10.12 8.35
CA PHE A 53 13.00 8.90 7.53
C PHE A 53 12.54 7.66 8.28
N GLU A 54 12.81 7.57 9.59
CA GLU A 54 12.26 6.48 10.41
C GLU A 54 10.73 6.54 10.51
N PHE A 55 10.20 7.76 10.72
CA PHE A 55 8.77 8.00 10.72
C PHE A 55 8.13 7.66 9.36
N GLU A 56 8.66 8.21 8.26
CA GLU A 56 8.15 7.99 6.91
C GLU A 56 8.18 6.51 6.55
N ARG A 57 9.27 5.79 6.84
CA ARG A 57 9.36 4.34 6.62
C ARG A 57 8.26 3.58 7.36
N SER A 58 8.06 3.89 8.64
CA SER A 58 7.08 3.21 9.48
C SER A 58 5.65 3.49 9.02
N GLN A 59 5.36 4.74 8.67
CA GLN A 59 4.07 5.18 8.13
C GLN A 59 3.79 4.52 6.77
N SER A 60 4.74 4.60 5.83
CA SER A 60 4.62 4.02 4.49
C SER A 60 4.39 2.52 4.55
N TRP A 61 5.08 1.81 5.45
CA TRP A 61 4.84 0.39 5.68
C TRP A 61 3.43 0.10 6.20
N TYR A 62 2.97 0.84 7.21
CA TYR A 62 1.60 0.72 7.72
C TYR A 62 0.55 0.99 6.63
N MET A 63 0.71 2.07 5.86
CA MET A 63 -0.19 2.43 4.78
C MET A 63 -0.23 1.37 3.68
N ALA A 64 0.91 0.79 3.31
CA ALA A 64 0.96 -0.32 2.35
C ALA A 64 0.15 -1.53 2.85
N ARG A 65 0.24 -1.89 4.14
CA ARG A 65 -0.59 -2.95 4.74
C ARG A 65 -2.08 -2.61 4.71
N LEU A 66 -2.44 -1.36 4.98
CA LEU A 66 -3.82 -0.90 4.96
C LEU A 66 -4.41 -0.93 3.54
N VAL A 67 -3.67 -0.42 2.54
CA VAL A 67 -4.07 -0.45 1.13
C VAL A 67 -4.25 -1.88 0.65
N ASN A 68 -3.34 -2.79 0.98
CA ASN A 68 -3.48 -4.21 0.65
C ASN A 68 -4.76 -4.81 1.28
N ALA A 69 -5.09 -4.44 2.52
CA ALA A 69 -6.32 -4.91 3.16
C ALA A 69 -7.59 -4.40 2.43
N TYR A 70 -7.63 -3.13 2.03
CA TYR A 70 -8.74 -2.57 1.26
C TYR A 70 -8.85 -3.20 -0.14
N TYR A 71 -7.72 -3.41 -0.81
CA TYR A 71 -7.67 -4.07 -2.12
C TYR A 71 -8.23 -5.50 -2.05
N LEU A 72 -7.72 -6.33 -1.14
CA LEU A 72 -8.20 -7.70 -0.95
C LEU A 72 -9.66 -7.75 -0.49
N PHE A 73 -10.10 -6.78 0.33
CA PHE A 73 -11.50 -6.64 0.72
C PHE A 73 -12.39 -6.34 -0.49
N GLY A 74 -12.00 -5.37 -1.32
CA GLY A 74 -12.75 -4.96 -2.52
C GLY A 74 -12.86 -6.06 -3.57
N LEU A 75 -11.88 -6.97 -3.63
CA LEU A 75 -11.91 -8.15 -4.50
C LEU A 75 -12.74 -9.32 -3.94
N GLY A 76 -13.35 -9.21 -2.76
CA GLY A 76 -14.08 -10.32 -2.12
C GLY A 76 -13.19 -11.43 -1.56
N LEU A 77 -11.86 -11.34 -1.78
CA LEU A 77 -10.85 -12.32 -1.36
C LEU A 77 -10.76 -12.48 0.16
N ARG A 78 -11.38 -11.61 0.97
CA ARG A 78 -11.42 -11.76 2.43
C ARG A 78 -12.14 -13.04 2.86
N GLN A 79 -13.20 -13.44 2.17
CA GLN A 79 -13.94 -14.67 2.49
C GLN A 79 -13.22 -15.92 1.98
N GLU A 80 -12.62 -15.86 0.79
CA GLU A 80 -11.82 -16.94 0.23
C GLU A 80 -10.54 -17.19 1.04
N VAL A 81 -9.92 -16.12 1.58
CA VAL A 81 -8.79 -16.23 2.52
C VAL A 81 -9.23 -16.77 3.87
N ILE A 82 -10.39 -16.40 4.40
CA ILE A 82 -10.94 -17.00 5.64
C ILE A 82 -11.26 -18.49 5.41
N ALA A 83 -11.88 -18.85 4.29
CA ALA A 83 -12.18 -20.23 3.92
C ALA A 83 -10.91 -21.06 3.73
N ALA A 84 -9.88 -20.51 3.08
CA ALA A 84 -8.58 -21.16 2.92
C ALA A 84 -7.75 -21.23 4.22
N LEU A 85 -8.14 -20.51 5.27
CA LEU A 85 -7.51 -20.56 6.59
C LEU A 85 -8.29 -21.44 7.58
N GLN A 86 -9.48 -21.92 7.22
CA GLN A 86 -10.18 -22.93 7.99
C GLN A 86 -9.59 -24.31 7.62
N PRO A 87 -9.18 -25.13 8.60
CA PRO A 87 -8.79 -26.50 8.31
C PRO A 87 -9.98 -27.23 7.67
N GLU A 88 -9.72 -28.04 6.64
CA GLU A 88 -10.72 -28.98 6.13
C GLU A 88 -11.21 -29.82 7.31
N VAL A 89 -12.47 -29.61 7.71
CA VAL A 89 -13.12 -30.50 8.66
C VAL A 89 -13.33 -31.81 7.90
N THR A 90 -12.42 -32.75 8.09
CA THR A 90 -12.56 -34.14 7.64
C THR A 90 -13.56 -34.88 8.51
#